data_AF-A0A315AK31-F1
#
_entry.id   AF-A0A315AK31-F1
#
_cell.length_a   1.000
_cell.length_b   1.000
_cell.length_c   1.000
_cell.angle_alpha   90.00
_cell.angle_beta   90.00
_cell.angle_gamma   90.00
#
_symmetry.space_group_name_H-M   'P 1'
#
loop_
_entity.id
_entity.type
_entity.pdbx_description
1 polymer ?
#
loop_
_entity_poly.entity_id
_entity_poly.type
_entity_poly.pdbx_seq_one_letter_code
_entity_poly.pdbx_strand_id
1 'polypeptide(L)' 'MPKLYDYFGVVVNGIVQQITYSHMAGRAPLPTAQQRYFEELVESRAGAIVDKWIDFFVLNKPVQSETISRRIK' A
#
# COMPACT_ATOMS: atom_id res chain seq x y z
N MET A 1 15.29 11.43 11.67
CA MET A 1 14.17 12.16 11.04
C MET A 1 13.16 11.15 10.54
N PRO A 2 11.88 11.20 10.95
CA PRO A 2 10.84 10.29 10.44
C PRO A 2 10.44 10.68 9.01
N LYS A 3 9.90 9.76 8.18
CA LYS A 3 9.48 10.01 6.78
C LYS A 3 8.03 9.50 6.53
N LEU A 4 7.13 10.31 5.91
CA LEU A 4 5.77 9.90 5.44
C LEU A 4 5.91 9.55 3.96
N TYR A 5 5.07 8.61 3.52
CA TYR A 5 5.10 8.05 2.19
C TYR A 5 3.72 8.00 1.54
N ASP A 6 3.68 8.29 0.24
CA ASP A 6 2.63 7.95 -0.71
C ASP A 6 3.03 6.73 -1.54
N TYR A 7 2.05 5.99 -2.06
CA TYR A 7 2.25 4.75 -2.81
C TYR A 7 2.08 4.92 -4.32
N PHE A 8 3.06 4.42 -5.08
CA PHE A 8 2.92 4.15 -6.51
C PHE A 8 3.42 2.73 -6.80
N GLY A 9 2.50 1.85 -7.23
CA GLY A 9 2.81 0.47 -7.63
C GLY A 9 2.78 0.33 -9.15
N VAL A 10 3.83 -0.24 -9.75
CA VAL A 10 3.81 -0.64 -11.16
C VAL A 10 3.35 -2.09 -11.24
N VAL A 11 2.20 -2.32 -11.87
CA VAL A 11 1.61 -3.64 -12.06
C VAL A 11 1.82 -4.06 -13.51
N VAL A 12 2.54 -5.16 -13.74
CA VAL A 12 2.71 -5.77 -15.06
C VAL A 12 2.14 -7.18 -15.01
N ASN A 13 1.18 -7.49 -15.89
CA ASN A 13 0.49 -8.79 -15.92
C ASN A 13 -0.15 -9.19 -14.58
N GLY A 14 -0.62 -8.22 -13.78
CA GLY A 14 -1.23 -8.50 -12.47
C GLY A 14 -0.23 -8.75 -11.33
N ILE A 15 1.08 -8.65 -11.58
CA ILE A 15 2.12 -8.83 -10.57
C ILE A 15 2.70 -7.46 -10.20
N VAL A 16 2.85 -7.21 -8.90
CA VAL A 16 3.54 -6.03 -8.38
C VAL A 16 5.03 -6.19 -8.62
N GLN A 17 5.59 -5.42 -9.54
CA GLN A 17 7.02 -5.51 -9.90
C GLN A 17 7.89 -4.57 -9.07
N GLN A 18 7.33 -3.44 -8.64
CA GLN A 18 8.05 -2.45 -7.86
C GLN A 18 7.08 -1.64 -7.00
N ILE A 19 7.49 -1.35 -5.77
CA ILE A 19 6.82 -0.47 -4.83
C ILE A 19 7.73 0.73 -4.63
N THR A 20 7.22 1.93 -4.94
CA THR A 20 7.96 3.18 -4.69
C THR A 20 7.23 4.00 -3.65
N TYR A 21 7.99 4.43 -2.65
CA TYR A 21 7.53 5.30 -1.58
C TYR A 21 7.98 6.73 -1.89
N SER A 22 7.03 7.65 -2.05
CA SER A 22 7.32 9.04 -2.42
C SER A 22 6.91 10.02 -1.31
N HIS A 23 7.57 11.17 -1.28
CA HIS A 23 7.22 12.23 -0.34
C HIS A 23 6.07 13.06 -0.90
N MET A 24 4.98 13.20 -0.14
CA MET A 24 3.96 14.19 -0.44
C MET A 24 4.36 15.57 0.10
N ALA A 25 4.48 16.55 -0.79
CA ALA A 25 4.65 17.93 -0.39
C ALA A 25 3.45 18.41 0.46
N GLY A 26 3.73 19.18 1.51
CA GLY A 26 2.69 19.76 2.38
C GLY A 26 2.13 18.80 3.43
N ARG A 27 2.65 17.57 3.56
CA ARG A 27 2.30 16.66 4.67
C ARG A 27 3.52 16.37 5.54
N ALA A 28 3.29 16.30 6.84
CA ALA A 28 4.30 15.85 7.80
C ALA A 28 4.76 14.41 7.45
N PRO A 29 5.88 13.93 8.00
CA PRO A 29 6.34 12.56 7.87
C PRO A 29 5.83 11.52 8.90
N LEU A 30 5.70 10.24 8.53
CA LEU A 30 5.21 9.17 9.40
C LEU A 30 6.33 8.96 10.41
N PRO A 31 6.01 8.84 11.71
CA PRO A 31 6.98 8.37 12.69
C PRO A 31 7.69 7.11 12.19
N THR A 32 9.00 6.99 12.41
CA THR A 32 9.82 5.91 11.83
C THR A 32 9.27 4.51 12.12
N ALA A 33 8.66 4.30 13.28
CA ALA A 33 8.02 3.03 13.63
C ALA A 33 6.77 2.75 12.78
N GLN A 34 5.91 3.75 12.59
CA GLN A 34 4.71 3.63 11.75
C GLN A 34 5.09 3.44 10.28
N GLN A 35 6.14 4.13 9.86
CA GLN A 35 6.70 4.04 8.53
C GLN A 35 7.19 2.62 8.20
N ARG A 36 7.94 1.98 9.10
CA ARG A 36 8.37 0.58 8.92
C ARG A 36 7.19 -0.38 8.88
N TYR A 37 6.23 -0.21 9.79
CA TYR A 37 5.03 -1.04 9.81
C TYR A 37 4.21 -0.90 8.52
N PHE A 38 4.18 0.30 7.96
CA PHE A 38 3.52 0.61 6.70
C PHE A 38 4.22 -0.06 5.51
N GLU A 39 5.55 0.01 5.45
CA GLU A 39 6.36 -0.69 4.45
C GLU A 39 6.12 -2.22 4.52
N GLU A 40 6.21 -2.84 5.71
CA GLU A 40 5.95 -4.27 5.92
C GLU A 40 4.52 -4.68 5.52
N LEU A 41 3.52 -3.87 5.87
CA LEU A 41 2.12 -4.10 5.49
C LEU A 41 1.97 -4.13 3.97
N VAL A 42 2.55 -3.16 3.26
CA VAL A 42 2.36 -3.08 1.81
C VAL A 42 3.20 -4.09 1.05
N GLU A 43 4.41 -4.40 1.50
CA GLU A 43 5.20 -5.49 0.90
C GLU A 43 4.50 -6.84 1.03
N SER A 44 3.98 -7.16 2.23
CA SER A 44 3.30 -8.44 2.47
C SER A 44 1.92 -8.55 1.81
N ARG A 45 1.25 -7.43 1.52
CA ARG A 45 -0.13 -7.39 0.98
C ARG A 45 -0.24 -6.78 -0.41
N ALA A 46 0.87 -6.50 -1.08
CA ALA A 46 0.91 -5.76 -2.34
C ALA A 46 -0.08 -6.33 -3.38
N GLY A 47 -0.09 -7.65 -3.56
CA GLY A 47 -1.01 -8.33 -4.47
C GLY A 47 -2.48 -8.09 -4.12
N ALA A 48 -2.88 -8.33 -2.86
CA ALA A 48 -4.25 -8.14 -2.42
C ALA A 48 -4.72 -6.67 -2.49
N ILE A 49 -3.81 -5.72 -2.33
CA ILE A 49 -4.10 -4.29 -2.51
C ILE A 49 -4.41 -3.99 -3.99
N VAL A 50 -3.57 -4.51 -4.90
CA VAL A 50 -3.77 -4.33 -6.35
C VAL A 50 -5.05 -4.99 -6.84
N ASP A 51 -5.36 -6.20 -6.37
CA ASP A 51 -6.61 -6.88 -6.72
C ASP A 51 -7.83 -6.02 -6.35
N LYS A 52 -7.82 -5.42 -5.15
CA LYS A 52 -8.88 -4.50 -4.71
C LYS A 52 -8.95 -3.23 -5.56
N TRP A 53 -7.82 -2.70 -6.01
CA TRP A 53 -7.80 -1.55 -6.93
C TRP A 53 -8.36 -1.91 -8.30
N ILE A 54 -8.04 -3.09 -8.83
CA ILE A 54 -8.61 -3.57 -10.09
C ILE A 54 -10.12 -3.74 -9.96
N ASP A 55 -10.57 -4.42 -8.90
CA ASP A 55 -11.99 -4.61 -8.63
C ASP A 55 -12.75 -3.28 -8.55
N PHE A 56 -12.19 -2.28 -7.87
CA PHE A 56 -12.83 -0.98 -7.70
C PHE A 56 -12.74 -0.09 -8.96
N PHE A 57 -11.53 0.23 -9.43
CA PHE A 57 -11.32 1.24 -10.48
C PHE A 57 -11.56 0.72 -11.89
N VAL A 58 -11.33 -0.57 -12.14
CA VAL A 58 -11.48 -1.16 -13.47
C VAL A 58 -12.84 -1.83 -13.60
N LEU A 59 -13.16 -2.70 -12.64
CA LEU A 59 -14.36 -3.54 -12.71
C LEU A 59 -15.60 -2.90 -12.08
N ASN A 60 -15.47 -1.72 -11.45
CA ASN A 60 -16.56 -1.00 -10.77
C ASN A 60 -17.32 -1.87 -9.76
N LYS A 61 -16.63 -2.80 -9.11
CA LYS A 61 -17.21 -3.66 -8.08
C LYS A 61 -17.15 -2.97 -6.72
N PRO A 62 -18.16 -3.18 -5.85
CA PRO A 62 -18.06 -2.77 -4.46
C PRO A 62 -16.94 -3.55 -3.75
N VAL A 63 -16.03 -2.83 -3.09
CA VAL A 63 -14.94 -3.43 -2.30
C VAL A 63 -15.21 -3.20 -0.81
N GLN A 64 -15.19 -4.28 -0.03
CA GLN A 64 -15.35 -4.22 1.42
C GLN A 64 -14.02 -3.94 2.13
N SER A 65 -14.08 -3.21 3.24
CA SER A 65 -12.92 -3.04 4.10
C SER A 65 -12.58 -4.34 4.81
N GLU A 66 -11.29 -4.56 5.06
CA GLU A 66 -10.78 -5.75 5.73
C GLU A 66 -10.02 -5.32 6.99
N THR A 67 -10.30 -5.98 8.11
CA THR A 67 -9.54 -5.80 9.35
C THR A 67 -8.48 -6.89 9.46
N ILE A 68 -7.21 -6.48 9.48
CA ILE A 68 -6.10 -7.41 9.66
C ILE A 68 -5.89 -7.65 11.15
N SER A 69 -6.35 -8.81 11.64
CA SER A 69 -6.24 -9.21 13.05
C SER A 69 -5.00 -10.05 13.36
N ARG A 70 -4.29 -10.51 12.31
CA ARG A 70 -3.11 -11.37 12.44
C ARG A 70 -1.84 -10.55 12.25
N ARG A 71 -0.79 -10.94 12.96
CA ARG A 71 0.54 -10.34 12.82
C ARG A 71 1.03 -10.50 11.38
N ILE A 72 1.46 -9.38 10.82
CA ILE A 72 2.12 -9.29 9.52
C ILE A 72 3.60 -9.65 9.74
N LYS A 73 4.19 -10.38 8.80
CA LYS A 73 5.52 -10.99 8.93
C LYS A 73 6.39 -10.60 7.76
#